data_AF-A0A2E3J5N1-F1
#
_entry.id   AF-A0A2E3J5N1-F1
#
_cell.length_a   1.000
_cell.length_b   1.000
_cell.length_c   1.000
_cell.angle_alpha   90.00
_cell.angle_beta   90.00
_cell.angle_gamma   90.00
#
_symmetry.space_group_name_H-M   'P 1'
#
loop_
_entity.id
_entity.type
_entity.pdbx_description
1 polymer ?
#
loop_
_entity_poly.entity_id
_entity_poly.type
_entity_poly.pdbx_seq_one_letter_code
_entity_poly.pdbx_strand_id
1 'polypeptide(L)'
;MAKPWVEASGGTYRSLLDQHNSIGKAYGVKFVPIGILLDEDGRLARGVGSVNIDQEEFREELTRWVETGAIPKSWIDSDNTTEIHELNGSEREADARFQLAIILLEQEKKDEAIIELKRAFRLDPKNWLIRKQLWAVELPEAFYDGNVDYTWQKEQMAREDAALVSES
;
A
#
# COMPACT_ATOMS: atom_id res chain seq x y z
N MET A 1 -1.41 -11.71 10.26
CA MET A 1 -0.81 -12.72 9.35
C MET A 1 -1.62 -12.80 8.06
N ALA A 2 -0.97 -12.75 6.89
CA ALA A 2 -1.64 -12.83 5.57
C ALA A 2 -1.88 -14.27 5.06
N LYS A 3 -1.21 -15.25 5.66
CA LYS A 3 -1.18 -16.66 5.20
C LYS A 3 -2.56 -17.30 4.96
N PRO A 4 -3.57 -17.17 5.85
CA PRO A 4 -4.88 -17.80 5.62
C PRO A 4 -5.56 -17.33 4.33
N TRP A 5 -5.39 -16.06 3.98
CA TRP A 5 -5.98 -15.46 2.77
C TRP A 5 -5.26 -15.92 1.49
N VAL A 6 -3.94 -16.08 1.55
CA VAL A 6 -3.14 -16.61 0.44
C VAL A 6 -3.46 -18.08 0.17
N GLU A 7 -3.61 -18.88 1.23
CA GLU A 7 -3.98 -20.29 1.08
C GLU A 7 -5.40 -20.45 0.53
N ALA A 8 -6.34 -19.63 1.00
CA ALA A 8 -7.72 -19.64 0.52
C ALA A 8 -7.86 -19.20 -0.96
N SER A 9 -6.94 -18.40 -1.49
CA SER A 9 -7.00 -17.95 -2.90
C SER A 9 -6.62 -19.04 -3.90
N GLY A 10 -5.93 -20.10 -3.46
CA GLY A 10 -5.46 -21.17 -4.35
C GLY A 10 -4.38 -20.71 -5.35
N GLY A 11 -3.67 -19.62 -5.07
CA GLY A 11 -2.60 -19.12 -5.93
C GLY A 11 -1.47 -20.13 -6.11
N THR A 12 -1.07 -20.37 -7.37
CA THR A 12 0.04 -21.30 -7.71
C THR A 12 1.38 -20.60 -7.88
N TYR A 13 1.39 -19.26 -7.86
CA TYR A 13 2.59 -18.44 -7.97
C TYR A 13 3.23 -18.20 -6.59
N ARG A 14 4.52 -17.88 -6.59
CA ARG A 14 5.24 -17.55 -5.35
C ARG A 14 4.66 -16.27 -4.74
N SER A 15 4.14 -16.38 -3.53
CA SER A 15 3.72 -15.23 -2.71
C SER A 15 4.74 -14.98 -1.60
N LEU A 16 5.13 -13.71 -1.44
CA LEU A 16 6.02 -13.25 -0.38
C LEU A 16 5.31 -12.17 0.44
N LEU A 17 5.69 -12.01 1.70
CA LEU A 17 5.19 -10.95 2.57
C LEU A 17 6.28 -9.91 2.79
N ASP A 18 6.01 -8.66 2.44
CA ASP A 18 6.88 -7.52 2.74
C ASP A 18 6.65 -7.05 4.19
N GLN A 19 7.23 -7.78 5.15
CA GLN A 19 6.98 -7.60 6.58
C GLN A 19 7.30 -6.19 7.09
N HIS A 20 8.28 -5.53 6.49
CA HIS A 20 8.79 -4.21 6.91
C HIS A 20 8.48 -3.12 5.87
N ASN A 21 7.57 -3.37 4.93
CA ASN A 21 7.24 -2.42 3.85
C ASN A 21 8.47 -1.91 3.08
N SER A 22 9.50 -2.75 2.89
CA SER A 22 10.74 -2.39 2.21
C SER A 22 10.52 -2.11 0.73
N ILE A 23 9.64 -2.88 0.07
CA ILE A 23 9.24 -2.64 -1.32
C ILE A 23 8.39 -1.38 -1.39
N GLY A 24 7.43 -1.23 -0.48
CA GLY A 24 6.59 -0.03 -0.46
C GLY A 24 7.41 1.24 -0.32
N LYS A 25 8.41 1.25 0.56
CA LYS A 25 9.37 2.34 0.73
C LYS A 25 10.21 2.59 -0.53
N ALA A 26 10.76 1.54 -1.14
CA ALA A 26 11.64 1.67 -2.30
C ALA A 26 10.94 2.32 -3.51
N TYR A 27 9.62 2.14 -3.64
CA TYR A 27 8.83 2.65 -4.76
C TYR A 27 7.83 3.76 -4.37
N GLY A 28 7.94 4.34 -3.16
CA GLY A 28 7.06 5.41 -2.71
C GLY A 28 5.57 5.02 -2.61
N VAL A 29 5.30 3.72 -2.44
CA VAL A 29 3.94 3.17 -2.44
C VAL A 29 3.18 3.67 -1.22
N LYS A 30 2.06 4.35 -1.47
CA LYS A 30 1.17 4.85 -0.43
C LYS A 30 -0.12 4.06 -0.30
N PHE A 31 -0.41 3.16 -1.22
CA PHE A 31 -1.65 2.37 -1.24
C PHE A 31 -1.46 1.03 -1.93
N VAL A 32 -2.41 0.11 -1.71
CA VAL A 32 -2.52 -1.18 -2.39
C VAL A 32 -3.98 -1.41 -2.77
N PRO A 33 -4.29 -2.19 -3.84
CA PRO A 33 -3.36 -2.96 -4.68
C PRO A 33 -2.57 -2.12 -5.69
N ILE A 34 -1.35 -2.56 -6.00
CA ILE A 34 -0.48 -1.99 -7.05
C ILE A 34 0.19 -3.11 -7.85
N GLY A 35 0.62 -2.80 -9.07
CA GLY A 35 1.46 -3.65 -9.90
C GLY A 35 2.83 -3.03 -10.13
N ILE A 36 3.87 -3.83 -9.94
CA ILE A 36 5.26 -3.51 -10.27
C ILE A 36 5.68 -4.51 -11.35
N LEU A 37 5.95 -4.02 -12.57
CA LEU A 37 6.31 -4.87 -13.70
C LEU A 37 7.77 -4.60 -14.04
N LEU A 38 8.58 -5.67 -14.07
CA LEU A 38 10.01 -5.64 -14.34
C LEU A 38 10.31 -6.44 -15.59
N ASP A 39 11.19 -5.93 -16.45
CA ASP A 39 11.76 -6.69 -17.56
C ASP A 39 12.82 -7.70 -17.08
N GLU A 40 13.39 -8.46 -18.02
CA GLU A 40 14.41 -9.49 -17.73
C GLU A 40 15.72 -8.92 -17.15
N ASP A 41 15.99 -7.63 -17.39
CA ASP A 41 17.14 -6.91 -16.83
C ASP A 41 16.82 -6.30 -15.45
N GLY A 42 15.61 -6.50 -14.94
CA GLY A 42 15.14 -5.96 -13.66
C GLY A 42 14.79 -4.48 -13.70
N ARG A 43 14.51 -3.90 -14.89
CA ARG A 43 14.09 -2.51 -15.04
C ARG A 43 12.57 -2.40 -15.02
N LEU A 44 12.04 -1.29 -14.54
CA LEU A 44 10.60 -1.00 -14.60
C LEU A 44 10.13 -0.90 -16.05
N ALA A 45 9.19 -1.77 -16.42
CA ALA A 45 8.53 -1.73 -17.74
C ALA A 45 7.39 -0.69 -17.79
N ARG A 46 6.88 -0.28 -16.62
CA ARG A 46 5.89 0.79 -16.44
C ARG A 46 6.07 1.43 -15.07
N GLY A 47 5.55 2.64 -14.88
CA GLY A 47 5.50 3.25 -13.56
C GLY A 47 4.71 2.40 -12.55
N VAL A 48 5.13 2.43 -11.29
CA VAL A 48 4.50 1.65 -10.21
C VAL A 48 3.14 2.24 -9.91
N GLY A 49 2.06 1.46 -9.94
CA GLY A 49 0.73 2.01 -9.68
C GLY A 49 -0.36 0.96 -9.78
N SER A 50 -1.61 1.40 -9.68
CA SER A 50 -2.77 0.51 -9.79
C SER A 50 -2.72 -0.30 -11.08
N VAL A 51 -3.17 -1.55 -10.98
CA VAL A 51 -3.38 -2.45 -12.12
C VAL A 51 -4.76 -3.07 -12.01
N ASN A 52 -5.40 -3.26 -13.15
CA ASN A 52 -6.63 -4.03 -13.25
C ASN A 52 -6.44 -5.14 -14.29
N ILE A 53 -6.17 -6.35 -13.82
CA ILE A 53 -5.95 -7.53 -14.69
C ILE A 53 -7.26 -7.98 -15.36
N ASP A 54 -8.41 -7.57 -14.81
CA ASP A 54 -9.72 -7.87 -15.39
C ASP A 54 -10.05 -6.94 -16.58
N GLN A 55 -9.34 -5.81 -16.72
CA GLN A 55 -9.46 -4.95 -17.89
C GLN A 55 -8.84 -5.63 -19.11
N GLU A 56 -9.66 -5.83 -20.15
CA GLU A 56 -9.26 -6.53 -21.38
C GLU A 56 -8.04 -5.88 -22.05
N GLU A 57 -8.06 -4.57 -22.23
CA GLU A 57 -6.97 -3.80 -22.81
C GLU A 57 -5.64 -4.03 -22.07
N PHE A 58 -5.63 -3.89 -20.75
CA PHE A 58 -4.42 -4.11 -19.94
C PHE A 58 -3.93 -5.56 -20.04
N ARG A 59 -4.85 -6.54 -20.12
CA ARG A 59 -4.50 -7.96 -20.25
C ARG A 59 -3.87 -8.28 -21.60
N GLU A 60 -4.41 -7.72 -22.68
CA GLU A 60 -3.85 -7.89 -24.03
C GLU A 60 -2.46 -7.28 -24.14
N GLU A 61 -2.28 -6.08 -23.59
CA GLU A 61 -0.98 -5.40 -23.52
C GLU A 61 0.04 -6.17 -22.69
N LEU A 62 -0.38 -6.67 -21.52
CA LEU A 62 0.47 -7.49 -20.65
C LEU A 62 0.91 -8.77 -21.36
N THR A 63 -0.02 -9.45 -22.04
CA THR A 63 0.28 -10.69 -22.80
C THR A 63 1.27 -10.40 -23.91
N ARG A 64 1.03 -9.34 -24.70
CA ARG A 64 1.94 -8.94 -25.79
C ARG A 64 3.32 -8.58 -25.27
N TRP A 65 3.42 -7.83 -24.17
CA TRP A 65 4.71 -7.49 -23.58
C TRP A 65 5.47 -8.74 -23.13
N VAL A 66 4.81 -9.70 -22.49
CA VAL A 66 5.42 -10.98 -22.11
C VAL A 66 5.92 -11.77 -23.32
N GLU A 67 5.18 -11.76 -24.43
CA GLU A 67 5.53 -12.52 -25.63
C GLU A 67 6.63 -11.86 -26.48
N THR A 68 6.72 -10.52 -26.47
CA THR A 68 7.54 -9.77 -27.43
C THR A 68 8.60 -8.88 -26.80
N GLY A 69 8.52 -8.62 -25.50
CA GLY A 69 9.33 -7.63 -24.79
C GLY A 69 8.99 -6.16 -25.12
N ALA A 70 8.06 -5.90 -26.05
CA ALA A 70 7.73 -4.54 -26.46
C ALA A 70 6.84 -3.84 -25.41
N ILE A 71 7.32 -2.73 -24.85
CA ILE A 71 6.57 -1.91 -23.89
C ILE A 71 5.41 -1.19 -24.61
N PRO A 72 4.15 -1.37 -24.16
CA PRO A 72 3.00 -0.63 -24.68
C PRO A 72 3.15 0.89 -24.48
N LYS A 73 2.78 1.69 -25.49
CA LYS A 73 2.86 3.16 -25.40
C LYS A 73 1.98 3.73 -24.27
N SER A 74 0.80 3.14 -24.07
CA SER A 74 -0.13 3.45 -22.99
C SER A 74 0.50 3.36 -21.60
N TRP A 75 1.53 2.53 -21.41
CA TRP A 75 2.22 2.37 -20.12
C TRP A 75 3.21 3.50 -19.85
N ILE A 76 3.76 4.10 -20.91
CA ILE A 76 4.69 5.22 -20.83
C ILE A 76 3.93 6.50 -20.50
N ASP A 77 2.76 6.68 -21.10
CA ASP A 77 1.93 7.90 -20.96
C ASP A 77 0.93 7.81 -19.79
N SER A 78 1.08 6.84 -18.88
CA SER A 78 0.07 6.60 -17.83
C SER A 78 0.23 7.54 -16.62
N ASP A 79 -0.78 8.39 -16.40
CA ASP A 79 -0.88 9.32 -15.26
C ASP A 79 -1.23 8.62 -13.93
N ASN A 80 -1.62 7.34 -13.96
CA ASN A 80 -2.06 6.59 -12.77
C ASN A 80 -0.91 5.88 -12.03
N THR A 81 0.31 6.42 -12.14
CA THR A 81 1.50 5.86 -11.49
C THR A 81 1.82 6.67 -10.23
N THR A 82 2.39 5.98 -9.25
CA THR A 82 2.98 6.56 -8.06
C THR A 82 4.18 7.37 -8.51
N GLU A 83 4.19 8.65 -8.18
CA GLU A 83 5.37 9.49 -8.37
C GLU A 83 6.51 8.95 -7.51
N ILE A 84 7.50 8.33 -8.16
CA ILE A 84 8.74 7.95 -7.49
C ILE A 84 9.51 9.25 -7.29
N HIS A 85 9.52 9.73 -6.04
CA HIS A 85 10.22 10.94 -5.65
C HIS A 85 10.98 10.72 -4.35
N GLU A 86 11.96 11.58 -4.09
CA GLU A 86 12.61 11.61 -2.79
C GLU A 86 11.59 12.07 -1.74
N LEU A 87 11.36 11.22 -0.73
CA LEU A 87 10.49 11.55 0.40
C LEU A 87 10.92 12.89 1.00
N ASN A 88 9.99 13.80 1.18
CA ASN A 88 10.25 15.06 1.88
C ASN A 88 10.51 14.82 3.39
N GLY A 89 10.82 15.89 4.13
CA GLY A 89 11.12 15.77 5.57
C GLY A 89 10.00 15.11 6.38
N SER A 90 8.75 15.49 6.11
CA SER A 90 7.56 14.95 6.79
C SER A 90 7.34 13.49 6.44
N GLU A 91 7.48 13.13 5.16
CA GLU A 91 7.31 11.74 4.70
C GLU A 91 8.40 10.80 5.24
N ARG A 92 9.64 11.27 5.34
CA ARG A 92 10.72 10.50 5.98
C ARG A 92 10.47 10.26 7.46
N GLU A 93 9.95 11.27 8.16
CA GLU A 93 9.58 11.11 9.57
C GLU A 93 8.37 10.18 9.72
N ALA A 94 7.36 10.30 8.85
CA ALA A 94 6.23 9.39 8.81
C ALA A 94 6.66 7.93 8.60
N ASP A 95 7.55 7.67 7.64
CA ASP A 95 8.13 6.35 7.40
C ASP A 95 8.90 5.84 8.62
N ALA A 96 9.78 6.65 9.23
CA ALA A 96 10.54 6.23 10.40
C ALA A 96 9.63 5.83 11.58
N ARG A 97 8.55 6.58 11.81
CA ARG A 97 7.55 6.27 12.84
C ARG A 97 6.74 5.03 12.49
N PHE A 98 6.39 4.85 11.22
CA PHE A 98 5.72 3.66 10.73
C PHE A 98 6.57 2.40 10.95
N GLN A 99 7.86 2.45 10.63
CA GLN A 99 8.81 1.36 10.88
C GLN A 99 8.98 1.07 12.38
N LEU A 100 9.04 2.11 13.22
CA LEU A 100 9.06 1.94 14.67
C LEU A 100 7.80 1.25 15.17
N ALA A 101 6.62 1.61 14.65
CA ALA A 101 5.38 0.95 15.01
C ALA A 101 5.38 -0.54 14.63
N ILE A 102 5.92 -0.91 13.46
CA ILE A 102 6.06 -2.32 13.05
C ILE A 102 6.91 -3.08 14.10
N ILE A 103 8.07 -2.55 14.47
CA ILE A 103 8.95 -3.17 15.48
C ILE A 103 8.27 -3.26 16.85
N LEU A 104 7.50 -2.24 17.25
CA LEU A 104 6.74 -2.27 18.50
C LEU A 104 5.65 -3.36 18.48
N LEU A 105 4.97 -3.56 17.36
CA LEU A 105 3.99 -4.65 17.20
C LEU A 105 4.65 -6.03 17.30
N GLU A 106 5.86 -6.20 16.75
CA GLU A 106 6.64 -7.44 16.92
C GLU A 106 7.04 -7.69 18.37
N GLN A 107 7.22 -6.63 19.16
CA GLN A 107 7.47 -6.70 20.60
C GLN A 107 6.19 -6.78 21.44
N GLU A 108 5.03 -6.96 20.82
CA GLU A 108 3.70 -6.98 21.48
C GLU A 108 3.33 -5.66 22.20
N LYS A 109 4.04 -4.56 21.89
CA LYS A 109 3.86 -3.21 22.43
C LYS A 109 2.81 -2.44 21.63
N LYS A 110 1.57 -2.93 21.70
CA LYS A 110 0.46 -2.47 20.86
C LYS A 110 0.13 -0.99 21.10
N ASP A 111 0.07 -0.55 22.36
CA ASP A 111 -0.33 0.81 22.69
C ASP A 111 0.70 1.83 22.22
N GLU A 112 2.00 1.53 22.37
CA GLU A 112 3.07 2.37 21.84
C GLU A 112 3.05 2.41 20.31
N ALA A 113 2.77 1.27 19.66
CA ALA A 113 2.66 1.21 18.20
C ALA A 113 1.52 2.11 17.67
N ILE A 114 0.36 2.12 18.34
CA ILE A 114 -0.76 2.98 17.98
C ILE A 114 -0.37 4.46 18.06
N ILE A 115 0.39 4.86 19.10
CA ILE A 115 0.87 6.24 19.26
C ILE A 115 1.75 6.63 18.06
N GLU A 116 2.68 5.77 17.67
CA GLU A 116 3.56 6.06 16.53
C GLU A 116 2.82 6.04 15.19
N LEU A 117 1.84 5.14 14.99
CA LEU A 117 0.98 5.13 13.82
C LEU A 117 0.15 6.41 13.69
N LYS A 118 -0.40 6.93 14.80
CA LYS A 118 -1.13 8.21 14.81
C LYS A 118 -0.23 9.40 14.49
N ARG A 119 1.04 9.37 14.90
CA ARG A 119 2.02 10.41 14.56
C ARG A 119 2.42 10.31 13.08
N ALA A 120 2.68 9.11 12.59
CA ALA A 120 2.99 8.85 11.19
C ALA A 120 1.84 9.28 10.26
N PHE A 121 0.59 8.95 10.63
CA PHE A 121 -0.60 9.35 9.88
C PHE A 121 -0.74 10.87 9.78
N ARG A 122 -0.49 11.62 10.85
CA ARG A 122 -0.56 13.09 10.81
C ARG A 122 0.49 13.72 9.89
N LEU A 123 1.66 13.10 9.78
CA LEU A 123 2.77 13.57 8.93
C LEU A 123 2.57 13.23 7.45
N ASP A 124 1.89 12.12 7.14
CA ASP A 124 1.56 11.71 5.77
C ASP A 124 0.12 11.14 5.70
N PRO A 125 -0.91 12.01 5.81
CA PRO A 125 -2.32 11.56 5.91
C PRO A 125 -2.87 10.93 4.62
N LYS A 126 -2.17 11.12 3.50
CA LYS A 126 -2.50 10.49 2.22
C LYS A 126 -1.93 9.07 2.09
N ASN A 127 -1.18 8.60 3.08
CA ASN A 127 -0.60 7.27 3.10
C ASN A 127 -1.59 6.23 3.64
N TRP A 128 -2.23 5.54 2.71
CA TRP A 128 -3.19 4.48 3.01
C TRP A 128 -2.56 3.26 3.68
N LEU A 129 -1.26 2.99 3.50
CA LEU A 129 -0.61 1.91 4.22
C LEU A 129 -0.59 2.20 5.71
N ILE A 130 -0.20 3.42 6.10
CA ILE A 130 -0.17 3.86 7.50
C ILE A 130 -1.60 3.88 8.06
N ARG A 131 -2.55 4.51 7.35
CA ARG A 131 -3.95 4.61 7.78
C ARG A 131 -4.58 3.24 8.01
N LYS A 132 -4.43 2.30 7.06
CA LYS A 132 -5.00 0.95 7.22
C LYS A 132 -4.27 0.13 8.29
N GLN A 133 -2.96 0.30 8.47
CA GLN A 133 -2.26 -0.34 9.57
C GLN A 133 -2.75 0.18 10.93
N LEU A 134 -2.98 1.48 11.06
CA LEU A 134 -3.58 2.06 12.26
C LEU A 134 -4.94 1.45 12.55
N TRP A 135 -5.83 1.40 11.55
CA TRP A 135 -7.15 0.78 11.68
C TRP A 135 -7.08 -0.70 12.10
N ALA A 136 -6.22 -1.47 11.45
CA ALA A 136 -6.03 -2.89 11.74
C ALA A 136 -5.58 -3.15 13.18
N VAL A 137 -4.78 -2.24 13.76
CA VAL A 137 -4.27 -2.37 15.13
C VAL A 137 -5.26 -1.80 16.15
N GLU A 138 -5.76 -0.59 15.92
CA GLU A 138 -6.61 0.14 16.87
C GLU A 138 -8.05 -0.41 16.92
N LEU A 139 -8.59 -0.78 15.76
CA LEU A 139 -9.99 -1.20 15.59
C LEU A 139 -10.06 -2.55 14.85
N PRO A 140 -9.45 -3.63 15.38
CA PRO A 140 -9.30 -4.90 14.67
C PRO A 140 -10.65 -5.57 14.37
N GLU A 141 -11.65 -5.42 15.24
CA GLU A 141 -12.99 -5.98 15.02
C GLU A 141 -13.65 -5.32 13.81
N ALA A 142 -13.67 -3.99 13.75
CA ALA A 142 -14.24 -3.27 12.61
C ALA A 142 -13.45 -3.49 11.31
N PHE A 143 -12.15 -3.78 11.40
CA PHE A 143 -11.29 -3.96 10.24
C PHE A 143 -11.29 -5.39 9.68
N TYR A 144 -11.41 -6.42 10.53
CA TYR A 144 -11.27 -7.83 10.14
C TYR A 144 -12.58 -8.63 10.18
N ASP A 145 -13.67 -8.11 10.73
CA ASP A 145 -14.93 -8.86 10.81
C ASP A 145 -15.63 -8.94 9.44
N GLY A 146 -15.63 -10.13 8.85
CA GLY A 146 -16.37 -10.42 7.61
C GLY A 146 -15.83 -9.72 6.36
N ASN A 147 -16.75 -9.16 5.57
CA ASN A 147 -16.43 -8.45 4.33
C ASN A 147 -15.98 -7.02 4.64
N VAL A 148 -15.23 -6.41 3.72
CA VAL A 148 -14.79 -5.02 3.84
C VAL A 148 -16.00 -4.08 4.03
N ASP A 149 -16.08 -3.45 5.21
CA ASP A 149 -17.11 -2.45 5.51
C ASP A 149 -16.71 -1.07 4.96
N TYR A 150 -17.14 -0.79 3.73
CA TYR A 150 -16.91 0.50 3.08
C TYR A 150 -17.66 1.66 3.72
N THR A 151 -18.76 1.39 4.45
CA THR A 151 -19.52 2.44 5.14
C THR A 151 -18.72 2.91 6.34
N TRP A 152 -18.25 1.97 7.16
CA TRP A 152 -17.39 2.26 8.30
C TRP A 152 -16.10 2.98 7.88
N GLN A 153 -15.43 2.55 6.79
CA GLN A 153 -14.23 3.24 6.30
C GLN A 153 -14.51 4.69 5.93
N LYS A 154 -15.66 4.99 5.28
CA LYS A 154 -16.04 6.36 4.92
C LYS A 154 -16.29 7.22 6.15
N GLU A 155 -17.01 6.69 7.14
CA GLU A 155 -17.26 7.40 8.39
C GLU A 155 -15.97 7.68 9.16
N GLN A 156 -15.08 6.68 9.22
CA GLN A 156 -13.81 6.79 9.92
C GLN A 156 -12.90 7.83 9.27
N MET A 157 -12.79 7.84 7.94
CA MET A 157 -12.07 8.89 7.22
C MET A 157 -12.64 10.28 7.49
N ALA A 158 -13.97 10.44 7.46
CA ALA A 158 -14.59 11.75 7.71
C ALA A 158 -14.26 12.28 9.12
N ARG A 159 -14.21 11.40 10.13
CA ARG A 159 -13.78 11.76 11.49
C ARG A 159 -12.32 12.16 11.55
N GLU A 160 -11.44 11.40 10.91
CA GLU A 160 -10.01 11.66 10.87
C GLU A 160 -9.68 12.97 10.15
N ASP A 161 -10.28 13.18 8.98
CA ASP A 161 -10.08 14.38 8.19
C ASP A 161 -10.59 15.62 8.94
N ALA A 162 -11.72 15.51 9.66
CA ALA A 162 -12.20 16.58 10.54
C ALA A 162 -11.25 16.86 11.71
N ALA A 163 -10.66 15.82 12.32
CA ALA A 163 -9.69 15.97 13.41
C ALA A 163 -8.40 16.67 12.93
N LEU A 164 -7.89 16.32 11.75
CA LEU A 164 -6.72 16.97 11.14
C LEU A 164 -6.94 18.46 10.93
N VAL A 165 -8.14 18.86 10.47
CA VAL A 165 -8.50 20.27 10.28
C VAL A 165 -8.62 21.02 11.61
N SER A 166 -9.02 20.35 12.70
CA SER A 166 -9.15 20.98 14.02
C SER A 166 -7.81 21.19 14.76
N GLU A 167 -6.78 20.44 14.39
CA GLU A 167 -5.43 20.48 14.97
C GLU A 167 -4.44 21.37 14.18
N SER A 168 -4.86 21.94 13.04
CA SER A 168 -4.05 22.81 12.16
C SER A 168 -4.29 24.30 12.40
#